data_AF-A0A1H3U025-F1
#
_entry.id   AF-A0A1H3U025-F1
#
_cell.length_a   1.000
_cell.length_b   1.000
_cell.length_c   1.000
_cell.angle_alpha   90.00
_cell.angle_beta   90.00
_cell.angle_gamma   90.00
#
_symmetry.space_group_name_H-M   'P 1'
#
loop_
_entity.id
_entity.type
_entity.pdbx_description
1 polymer ?
#
loop_
_entity_poly.entity_id
_entity_poly.type
_entity_poly.pdbx_seq_one_letter_code
_entity_poly.pdbx_strand_id
1 'polypeptide(L)'
;MAREEDFTTEAAEGQRDRRFHGGAPQRLDDDELARRTREERVDAGTSDYDPDDVPPATDEPVPTDLSDSALVEDIEGVAARQEDEDETRPLSPDNPFPPTRYDES
;
A
#
# COMPACT_ATOMS: atom_id res chain seq x y z
N MET A 1 -1.92 12.93 44.21
CA MET A 1 -2.05 11.46 44.27
C MET A 1 -2.46 11.00 42.89
N ALA A 2 -1.53 10.45 42.11
CA ALA A 2 -1.84 9.86 40.81
C ALA A 2 -2.36 8.44 41.06
N ARG A 3 -3.51 8.10 40.47
CA ARG A 3 -4.08 6.76 40.52
C ARG A 3 -3.46 5.99 39.35
N GLU A 4 -2.53 5.09 39.66
CA GLU A 4 -2.06 4.08 38.74
C GLU A 4 -3.23 3.11 38.53
N GLU A 5 -3.87 3.19 37.36
CA GLU A 5 -4.88 2.21 36.97
C GLU A 5 -4.14 1.01 36.38
N ASP A 6 -3.98 -0.02 37.21
CA ASP A 6 -3.55 -1.34 36.78
C ASP A 6 -4.55 -1.85 35.71
N PHE A 7 -4.15 -1.81 34.45
CA PHE A 7 -4.85 -2.50 33.37
C PHE A 7 -4.61 -4.01 33.51
N THR A 8 -5.22 -4.66 34.50
CA THR A 8 -5.30 -6.12 34.58
C THR A 8 -6.23 -6.61 33.49
N THR A 9 -5.69 -6.83 32.29
CA THR A 9 -6.35 -7.70 31.32
C THR A 9 -6.18 -9.13 31.84
N GLU A 10 -7.15 -9.59 32.62
CA GLU A 10 -7.27 -10.99 33.00
C GLU A 10 -7.69 -11.76 31.74
N ALA A 11 -6.72 -12.04 30.87
CA ALA A 11 -6.92 -12.85 29.69
C ALA A 11 -7.26 -14.27 30.16
N ALA A 12 -8.50 -14.71 29.92
CA ALA A 12 -8.99 -16.05 30.25
C ALA A 12 -7.92 -17.12 29.94
N GLU A 13 -7.52 -17.86 30.97
CA GLU A 13 -6.47 -18.87 30.99
C GLU A 13 -6.91 -20.15 30.25
N GLY A 14 -7.17 -20.05 28.95
CA GLY A 14 -7.33 -21.21 28.06
C GLY A 14 -6.06 -21.42 27.24
N GLN A 15 -5.63 -22.68 27.06
CA GLN A 15 -4.54 -23.03 26.12
C GLN A 15 -4.87 -22.51 24.72
N ARG A 16 -4.30 -21.36 24.35
CA ARG A 16 -4.42 -20.81 23.00
C ARG A 16 -3.49 -21.59 22.09
N ASP A 17 -4.05 -22.39 21.17
CA ASP A 17 -3.25 -23.00 20.11
C ASP A 17 -2.73 -21.90 19.19
N ARG A 18 -1.46 -21.52 19.37
CA ARG A 18 -0.81 -20.44 18.61
C ARG A 18 -0.65 -20.75 17.13
N ARG A 19 -0.92 -22.00 16.71
CA ARG A 19 -0.87 -22.42 15.29
C ARG A 19 -2.14 -22.03 14.55
N PHE A 20 -3.22 -21.78 15.27
CA PHE A 20 -4.48 -21.33 14.71
C PHE A 20 -4.84 -20.01 15.39
N HIS A 21 -4.61 -18.91 14.67
CA HIS A 21 -5.34 -17.70 14.99
C HIS A 21 -6.81 -18.05 14.79
N GLY A 22 -7.60 -18.06 15.87
CA GLY A 22 -9.05 -18.19 15.78
C GLY A 22 -9.54 -17.05 14.90
N GLY A 23 -9.73 -17.35 13.61
CA GLY A 23 -10.04 -16.35 12.60
C GLY A 23 -11.38 -15.70 12.89
N ALA A 24 -11.72 -14.70 12.10
CA ALA A 24 -13.07 -14.15 12.14
C ALA A 24 -14.09 -15.29 11.88
N PRO A 25 -15.26 -15.28 12.56
CA PRO A 25 -16.32 -16.23 12.28
C PRO A 25 -16.71 -16.15 10.79
N GLN A 26 -17.14 -17.27 10.22
CA GLN A 26 -17.50 -17.36 8.80
C GLN A 26 -18.59 -16.38 8.37
N ARG A 27 -19.43 -15.95 9.31
CA ARG A 27 -20.43 -14.89 9.12
C ARG A 27 -20.44 -14.02 10.37
N LEU A 28 -20.23 -12.72 10.16
CA LEU A 28 -20.53 -11.70 11.17
C LEU A 28 -22.03 -11.39 11.10
N ASP A 29 -22.59 -10.96 12.22
CA ASP A 29 -23.94 -10.42 12.26
C ASP A 29 -23.88 -8.99 11.68
N ASP A 30 -24.45 -8.81 10.49
CA ASP A 30 -24.41 -7.53 9.77
C ASP A 30 -25.16 -6.43 10.53
N ASP A 31 -26.22 -6.77 11.29
CA ASP A 31 -26.97 -5.81 12.10
C ASP A 31 -26.14 -5.35 13.31
N GLU A 32 -25.44 -6.29 13.95
CA GLU A 32 -24.51 -5.96 15.03
C GLU A 32 -23.34 -5.12 14.54
N LEU A 33 -22.75 -5.47 13.40
CA LEU A 33 -21.67 -4.71 12.78
C LEU A 33 -22.13 -3.29 12.45
N ALA A 34 -23.30 -3.14 11.82
CA ALA A 34 -23.87 -1.84 11.50
C ALA A 34 -24.11 -0.97 12.74
N ARG A 35 -24.60 -1.57 13.84
CA ARG A 35 -24.79 -0.87 15.12
C ARG A 35 -23.46 -0.34 15.65
N ARG A 36 -22.44 -1.20 15.75
CA ARG A 36 -21.11 -0.82 16.27
C ARG A 36 -20.46 0.27 15.44
N THR A 37 -20.48 0.14 14.12
CA THR A 37 -19.95 1.17 13.20
C THR A 37 -20.64 2.52 13.38
N ARG A 38 -21.96 2.54 13.69
CA ARG A 38 -22.66 3.79 13.98
C ARG A 38 -22.23 4.38 15.32
N GLU A 39 -22.12 3.57 16.36
CA GLU A 39 -21.65 3.99 17.68
C GLU A 39 -20.24 4.59 17.58
N GLU A 40 -19.35 3.93 16.85
CA GLU A 40 -17.98 4.42 16.60
C GLU A 40 -17.97 5.73 15.81
N ARG A 41 -18.82 5.88 14.80
CA ARG A 41 -18.94 7.16 14.06
C ARG A 41 -19.42 8.30 14.96
N VAL A 42 -20.38 8.03 15.85
CA VAL A 42 -20.88 9.03 16.81
C VAL A 42 -19.80 9.42 17.80
N ASP A 43 -19.09 8.45 18.37
CA ASP A 43 -18.00 8.69 19.33
C ASP A 43 -16.83 9.45 18.70
N ALA A 44 -16.44 9.08 17.48
CA ALA A 44 -15.42 9.77 16.71
C ALA A 44 -15.86 11.16 16.20
N GLY A 45 -17.15 11.49 16.30
CA GLY A 45 -17.72 12.71 15.73
C GLY A 45 -17.63 12.78 14.20
N THR A 46 -17.51 11.63 13.53
CA THR A 46 -17.29 11.53 12.08
C THR A 46 -18.62 11.56 11.35
N SER A 47 -18.82 12.58 10.52
CA SER A 47 -19.96 12.67 9.59
C SER A 47 -19.69 11.88 8.30
N ASP A 48 -20.74 11.63 7.52
CA ASP A 48 -20.57 11.13 6.17
C ASP A 48 -19.84 12.18 5.30
N TYR A 49 -19.10 11.71 4.30
CA TYR A 49 -18.34 12.58 3.39
C TYR A 49 -19.30 13.40 2.50
N ASP A 50 -19.12 14.72 2.51
CA ASP A 50 -19.78 15.66 1.59
C ASP A 50 -18.71 16.30 0.68
N PRO A 51 -18.76 16.11 -0.65
CA PRO A 51 -17.81 16.73 -1.56
C PRO A 51 -17.86 18.25 -1.54
N ASP A 52 -18.97 18.87 -1.12
CA ASP A 52 -19.10 20.32 -0.98
C ASP A 52 -18.41 20.86 0.30
N ASP A 53 -18.19 20.00 1.31
CA ASP A 53 -17.42 20.34 2.53
C ASP A 53 -15.90 20.19 2.34
N VAL A 54 -15.45 19.69 1.19
CA VAL A 54 -14.03 19.59 0.88
C VAL A 54 -13.53 20.95 0.39
N PRO A 55 -12.54 21.57 1.07
CA PRO A 55 -11.96 22.82 0.58
C PRO A 55 -11.34 22.59 -0.81
N PRO A 56 -11.37 23.60 -1.69
CA PRO A 56 -10.75 23.48 -3.00
C PRO A 56 -9.27 23.12 -2.86
N ALA A 57 -8.75 22.33 -3.80
CA ALA A 57 -7.34 21.98 -3.83
C ALA A 57 -6.49 23.27 -3.81
N THR A 58 -5.59 23.36 -2.84
CA THR A 58 -4.70 24.52 -2.67
C THR A 58 -3.41 24.39 -3.46
N ASP A 59 -3.09 23.18 -3.94
CA ASP A 59 -1.88 22.91 -4.70
C ASP A 59 -2.00 23.46 -6.12
N GLU A 60 -0.89 23.98 -6.64
CA GLU A 60 -0.80 24.41 -8.03
C GLU A 60 -1.03 23.19 -8.95
N PRO A 61 -1.85 23.30 -10.00
CA PRO A 61 -1.99 22.24 -10.98
C PRO A 61 -0.63 21.84 -11.54
N VAL A 62 -0.29 20.56 -11.41
CA VAL A 62 0.92 20.01 -12.02
C VAL A 62 0.74 19.85 -13.54
N PRO A 63 1.80 20.01 -14.33
CA PRO A 63 1.74 19.70 -15.76
C PRO A 63 1.31 18.25 -15.97
N THR A 64 0.31 18.03 -16.82
CA THR A 64 -0.14 16.69 -17.19
C THR A 64 0.73 16.05 -18.27
N ASP A 65 1.45 16.89 -19.03
CA ASP A 65 2.43 16.47 -20.02
C ASP A 65 3.83 16.75 -19.48
N LEU A 66 4.62 15.68 -19.37
CA LEU A 66 5.98 15.70 -18.83
C LEU A 66 7.03 15.37 -19.90
N SER A 67 6.62 15.20 -21.16
CA SER A 67 7.52 14.79 -22.25
C SER A 67 8.70 15.74 -22.41
N ASP A 68 8.47 17.06 -22.27
CA ASP A 68 9.51 18.10 -22.33
C ASP A 68 10.11 18.46 -20.95
N SER A 69 9.94 17.60 -19.93
CA SER A 69 10.49 17.88 -18.60
C SER A 69 11.97 17.50 -18.52
N ALA A 70 12.78 18.33 -17.84
CA ALA A 70 14.20 18.07 -17.63
C ALA A 70 14.49 16.70 -16.99
N LEU A 71 13.56 16.19 -16.18
CA LEU A 71 13.66 14.84 -15.62
C LEU A 71 13.54 13.77 -16.71
N VAL A 72 12.59 13.91 -17.64
CA VAL A 72 12.43 12.97 -18.76
C VAL A 72 13.63 13.03 -19.70
N GLU A 73 14.12 14.23 -20.03
CA GLU A 73 15.33 14.39 -20.84
C GLU A 73 16.57 13.72 -20.20
N ASP A 74 16.73 13.86 -18.88
CA ASP A 74 17.82 13.20 -18.14
C ASP A 74 17.70 11.67 -18.18
N ILE A 75 16.49 11.14 -17.95
CA ILE A 75 16.21 9.69 -18.02
C ILE A 75 16.50 9.16 -19.42
N GLU A 76 16.04 9.84 -20.47
CA GLU A 76 16.27 9.43 -21.85
C GLU A 76 17.75 9.50 -22.22
N GLY A 77 18.47 10.53 -21.76
CA GLY A 77 19.92 10.62 -21.94
C GLY A 77 20.69 9.50 -21.23
N VAL A 78 20.23 9.08 -20.05
CA VAL A 78 20.79 7.94 -19.33
C VAL A 78 20.47 6.62 -20.04
N ALA A 79 19.24 6.45 -20.53
CA ALA A 79 18.85 5.28 -21.30
C ALA A 79 19.70 5.14 -22.58
N ALA A 80 19.83 6.21 -23.36
CA ALA A 80 20.61 6.22 -24.59
C ALA A 80 22.09 5.85 -24.36
N ARG A 81 22.70 6.35 -23.27
CA ARG A 81 24.08 5.97 -22.91
C ARG A 81 24.20 4.49 -22.59
N GLN A 82 23.28 3.95 -21.78
CA GLN A 82 23.30 2.53 -21.40
C GLN A 82 23.03 1.61 -22.60
N GLU A 83 22.31 2.07 -23.61
CA GLU A 83 22.16 1.33 -24.88
C GLU A 83 23.44 1.35 -25.72
N ASP A 84 24.14 2.50 -25.79
CA ASP A 84 25.44 2.64 -26.49
C ASP A 84 26.56 1.82 -25.80
N GLU A 85 26.54 1.77 -24.47
CA GLU A 85 27.46 0.98 -23.64
C GLU A 85 27.04 -0.50 -23.50
N ASP A 86 25.99 -0.91 -24.20
CA ASP A 86 25.45 -2.27 -24.24
C ASP A 86 24.91 -2.84 -22.91
N GLU A 87 24.70 -1.99 -21.91
CA GLU A 87 24.21 -2.37 -20.58
C GLU A 87 22.72 -2.74 -20.57
N THR A 88 21.93 -2.14 -21.47
CA THR A 88 20.46 -2.29 -21.51
C THR A 88 19.92 -2.70 -22.88
N ARG A 89 20.74 -3.39 -23.69
CA ARG A 89 20.32 -3.86 -25.03
C ARG A 89 18.99 -4.62 -24.99
N PRO A 90 18.07 -4.37 -25.95
CA PRO A 90 16.84 -5.13 -26.07
C PRO A 90 17.08 -6.64 -26.19
N LEU A 91 16.10 -7.39 -25.71
CA LEU A 91 16.07 -8.84 -25.88
C LEU A 91 16.09 -9.20 -27.36
N SER A 92 16.99 -10.11 -27.72
CA SER A 92 17.07 -10.69 -29.05
C SER A 92 17.40 -12.18 -28.94
N PRO A 93 17.27 -12.97 -30.02
CA PRO A 93 17.72 -14.36 -30.03
C PRO A 93 19.20 -14.52 -29.63
N ASP A 94 20.03 -13.51 -29.92
CA ASP A 94 21.45 -13.46 -29.57
C ASP A 94 21.72 -12.88 -28.17
N ASN A 95 20.72 -12.25 -27.54
CA ASN A 95 20.74 -11.74 -26.16
C ASN A 95 19.48 -12.16 -25.39
N PRO A 96 19.27 -13.46 -25.15
CA PRO A 96 18.13 -13.92 -24.36
C PRO A 96 18.39 -13.72 -22.87
N PHE A 97 17.45 -13.09 -22.14
CA PHE A 97 17.42 -13.19 -20.68
C PHE A 97 17.25 -14.64 -20.28
N PRO A 98 17.83 -15.01 -19.12
CA PRO A 98 18.91 -15.99 -19.03
C PRO A 98 18.76 -17.12 -20.05
N PRO A 99 19.87 -17.57 -20.66
CA PRO A 99 19.79 -18.46 -21.80
C PRO A 99 19.01 -19.74 -21.43
N THR A 100 18.18 -20.21 -22.36
CA THR A 100 17.38 -21.44 -22.14
C THR A 100 18.25 -22.68 -21.89
N ARG A 101 19.55 -22.59 -22.23
CA ARG A 101 20.61 -23.50 -21.80
C ARG A 101 21.87 -22.69 -21.48
N TYR A 102 22.51 -22.98 -20.35
CA TYR A 102 23.86 -22.50 -20.07
C TYR A 102 24.88 -23.36 -20.85
N ASP A 103 25.98 -22.77 -21.28
CA ASP A 103 27.10 -23.54 -21.83
C ASP A 103 27.62 -24.51 -20.75
N GLU A 104 27.69 -25.79 -21.09
CA GLU A 104 28.29 -26.83 -20.25
C GLU A 104 29.81 -26.78 -20.45
N SER A 105 30.50 -25.89 -19.74
CA SER A 105 31.97 -25.86 -19.61
C SER A 105 32.43 -26.24 -18.21
#